data_AF-A0A4Y2D1Z2-F1
#
_entry.id   AF-A0A4Y2D1Z2-F1
#
_cell.length_a   1.000
_cell.length_b   1.000
_cell.length_c   1.000
_cell.angle_alpha   90.00
_cell.angle_beta   90.00
_cell.angle_gamma   90.00
#
_symmetry.space_group_name_H-M   'P 1'
#
loop_
_entity.id
_entity.type
_entity.pdbx_description
1 polymer ?
#
loop_
_entity_poly.entity_id
_entity_poly.type
_entity_poly.pdbx_seq_one_letter_code
_entity_poly.pdbx_strand_id
1 'polypeptide(L)'
;MQWPGPVEPRSQRNNQVWPDNVHIQAFSDDFVLVIDADTNKSLVEDTQSAITQFSSCFVSKSNIQNEEETFLDSKAIPTPHIGSLSHHPNGSVTNYTRHPTPAHAITVRSQVHINLSPKNLSPLNITDIQPQDLETKATGWSIHPSEHLEQNQISLEDGEENIVRKDIINIFTDGSKAEHGVGAAFCVLTNDIWAYQWSAKLNNNNTVFQAELTALHEAVIYASHLPNHNTSKIHVDNRASIMASSNSKSTNETARKIFKILLTNPRTAVSWVKAHAGNIGNDRADQLAKDATQHGQPYSLIKLPQLHMKGLLRKSMLEKWQTSWKNGDTGRKIYNILPSVSLRPTNCIREDVIFFSQHGPFLAYLKRFHLSDSDFCSCGGIGTALHYATECIYTVSSHMRKPAPNFEQEWMKRVANNLVSRHKIRGIIKFISERRYLFRPP
;
A
#
# COMPACT_ATOMS: atom_id res chain seq x y z
N MET A 1 33.84 46.89 10.83
CA MET A 1 33.69 45.41 10.93
C MET A 1 32.44 45.16 11.75
N GLN A 2 31.29 45.04 11.08
CA GLN A 2 29.98 44.85 11.71
C GLN A 2 29.65 43.36 11.74
N TRP A 3 29.25 42.90 12.92
CA TRP A 3 28.71 41.56 13.16
C TRP A 3 27.36 41.42 12.42
N PRO A 4 27.05 40.27 11.80
CA PRO A 4 25.71 40.03 11.30
C PRO A 4 24.76 39.86 12.49
N GLY A 5 23.63 40.56 12.44
CA GLY A 5 22.59 40.57 13.47
C GLY A 5 21.87 39.22 13.65
N PRO A 6 20.93 39.15 14.61
CA PRO A 6 20.25 37.92 14.97
C PRO A 6 19.41 37.38 13.79
N VAL A 7 19.56 36.08 13.54
CA VAL A 7 18.75 35.33 12.58
C VAL A 7 17.30 35.30 13.07
N GLU A 8 16.39 35.88 12.29
CA GLU A 8 14.95 35.87 12.55
C GLU A 8 14.39 34.44 12.66
N PRO A 9 13.44 34.18 13.58
CA PRO A 9 12.72 32.91 13.63
C PRO A 9 11.80 32.78 12.39
N ARG A 10 11.75 31.56 11.84
CA ARG A 10 10.87 31.15 10.71
C ARG A 10 9.36 31.13 11.07
N SER A 11 8.85 32.09 11.82
CA SER A 11 7.41 32.28 12.03
C SER A 11 6.79 33.30 11.06
N GLN A 12 7.58 34.06 10.29
CA GLN A 12 7.07 35.06 9.35
C GLN A 12 6.80 34.54 7.92
N ARG A 13 6.45 33.26 7.74
CA ARG A 13 6.05 32.74 6.41
C ARG A 13 4.57 32.38 6.27
N ASN A 14 3.74 32.58 7.30
CA ASN A 14 2.31 32.25 7.29
C ASN A 14 1.44 33.39 7.86
N ASN A 15 1.57 34.63 7.37
CA ASN A 15 0.48 35.61 7.53
C ASN A 15 -0.50 35.44 6.37
N GLN A 16 -1.37 34.42 6.47
CA GLN A 16 -2.46 34.25 5.52
C GLN A 16 -3.77 34.06 6.29
N VAL A 17 -4.72 34.94 5.99
CA VAL A 17 -6.03 34.99 6.63
C VAL A 17 -6.89 33.89 6.00
N TRP A 18 -7.25 32.89 6.81
CA TRP A 18 -8.28 31.92 6.46
C TRP A 18 -9.66 32.58 6.64
N PRO A 19 -10.68 32.19 5.86
CA PRO A 19 -12.06 32.60 6.15
C PRO A 19 -12.43 32.23 7.60
N ASP A 20 -13.21 33.08 8.27
CA ASP A 20 -13.53 32.92 9.70
C ASP A 20 -14.22 31.58 10.04
N ASN A 21 -14.83 30.96 9.03
CA ASN A 21 -15.53 29.69 9.14
C ASN A 21 -14.66 28.46 8.79
N VAL A 22 -13.35 28.65 8.52
CA VAL A 22 -12.41 27.57 8.22
C VAL A 22 -11.31 27.53 9.28
N HIS A 23 -11.21 26.40 9.98
CA HIS A 23 -10.22 26.18 11.03
C HIS A 23 -9.33 24.99 10.71
N ILE A 24 -8.03 25.14 10.87
CA ILE A 24 -7.08 24.03 10.74
C ILE A 24 -6.83 23.44 12.13
N GLN A 25 -7.22 22.19 12.32
CA GLN A 25 -6.88 21.43 13.51
C GLN A 25 -5.74 20.46 13.19
N ALA A 26 -4.53 20.80 13.66
CA ALA A 26 -3.35 19.95 13.49
C ALA A 26 -3.27 18.83 14.54
N PHE A 27 -2.82 17.66 14.10
CA PHE A 27 -2.46 16.48 14.90
C PHE A 27 -0.98 16.12 14.64
N SER A 28 -0.46 15.09 15.33
CA SER A 28 0.97 14.74 15.28
C SER A 28 1.48 14.41 13.89
N ASP A 29 0.63 13.79 13.05
CA ASP A 29 1.00 13.29 11.73
C ASP A 29 -0.07 13.61 10.66
N ASP A 30 -1.04 14.47 11.01
CA ASP A 30 -2.20 14.79 10.17
C ASP A 30 -2.74 16.18 10.52
N PHE A 31 -3.62 16.71 9.68
CA PHE A 31 -4.42 17.89 10.02
C PHE A 31 -5.83 17.71 9.43
N VAL A 32 -6.83 18.29 10.10
CA VAL A 32 -8.21 18.33 9.61
C VAL A 32 -8.59 19.78 9.35
N LEU A 33 -9.18 20.04 8.19
CA LEU A 33 -9.89 21.29 7.90
C LEU A 33 -11.30 21.15 8.47
N VAL A 34 -11.61 21.96 9.47
CA VAL A 34 -12.94 22.07 10.07
C VAL A 34 -13.60 23.28 9.42
N ILE A 35 -14.75 23.08 8.79
CA ILE A 35 -15.46 24.13 8.05
C ILE A 35 -16.88 24.21 8.59
N ASP A 36 -17.24 25.37 9.13
CA ASP A 36 -18.58 25.67 9.59
C ASP A 36 -19.36 26.37 8.48
N ALA A 37 -20.59 25.91 8.23
CA ALA A 37 -21.43 26.43 7.17
C ALA A 37 -22.91 26.24 7.53
N ASP A 38 -23.72 27.26 7.24
CA ASP A 38 -25.14 27.28 7.60
C ASP A 38 -26.01 26.42 6.66
N THR A 39 -25.47 26.00 5.50
CA THR A 39 -26.15 25.16 4.52
C THR A 39 -25.21 24.14 3.86
N ASN A 40 -25.77 23.01 3.39
CA ASN A 40 -24.98 22.00 2.66
C ASN A 40 -24.35 22.55 1.37
N LYS A 41 -24.99 23.52 0.72
CA LYS A 41 -24.45 24.13 -0.50
C LYS A 41 -23.21 24.98 -0.18
N SER A 42 -23.27 25.81 0.86
CA SER A 42 -22.12 26.61 1.29
C SER A 42 -21.00 25.73 1.86
N LEU A 43 -21.34 24.63 2.56
CA LEU A 43 -20.34 23.68 3.03
C LEU A 43 -19.49 23.10 1.89
N VAL A 44 -20.12 22.70 0.77
CA VAL A 44 -19.42 22.15 -0.40
C VAL A 44 -18.56 23.21 -1.08
N GLU A 45 -19.08 24.42 -1.26
CA GLU A 45 -18.36 25.54 -1.86
C GLU A 45 -17.14 25.97 -1.02
N ASP A 46 -17.32 26.09 0.30
CA ASP A 46 -16.27 26.47 1.26
C ASP A 46 -15.21 25.37 1.40
N THR A 47 -15.62 24.10 1.36
CA THR A 47 -14.70 22.95 1.33
C THR A 47 -13.83 22.97 0.08
N GLN A 48 -14.42 23.19 -1.10
CA GLN A 48 -13.68 23.22 -2.35
C GLN A 48 -12.70 24.40 -2.40
N SER A 49 -13.12 25.56 -1.88
CA SER A 49 -12.29 26.75 -1.74
C SER A 49 -11.10 26.51 -0.81
N ALA A 50 -11.34 25.94 0.38
CA ALA A 50 -10.31 25.62 1.37
C ALA A 50 -9.28 24.61 0.84
N ILE A 51 -9.72 23.57 0.12
CA ILE A 51 -8.85 22.59 -0.52
C ILE A 51 -7.99 23.23 -1.62
N THR A 52 -8.58 24.12 -2.44
CA THR A 52 -7.87 24.82 -3.52
C THR A 52 -6.80 25.76 -2.95
N GLN A 53 -7.15 26.50 -1.90
CA GLN A 53 -6.22 27.37 -1.19
C GLN A 53 -5.11 26.56 -0.51
N PHE A 54 -5.44 25.47 0.18
CA PHE A 54 -4.45 24.56 0.77
C PHE A 54 -3.48 23.99 -0.28
N SER A 55 -4.01 23.53 -1.41
CA SER A 55 -3.21 22.95 -2.50
C SER A 55 -2.25 23.96 -3.09
N SER A 56 -2.69 25.20 -3.30
CA SER A 56 -1.84 26.27 -3.84
C SER A 56 -0.75 26.73 -2.86
N CYS A 57 -1.00 26.68 -1.55
CA CYS A 57 -0.04 27.06 -0.52
C CYS A 57 0.98 25.96 -0.17
N PHE A 58 0.63 24.67 -0.29
CA PHE A 58 1.43 23.58 0.29
C PHE A 58 1.86 22.47 -0.69
N VAL A 59 1.34 22.43 -1.92
CA VAL A 59 1.67 21.40 -2.93
C VAL A 59 2.09 22.04 -4.26
N SER A 60 3.36 21.87 -4.66
CA SER A 60 3.74 22.12 -6.05
C SER A 60 3.14 21.03 -6.94
N LYS A 61 2.11 21.38 -7.72
CA LYS A 61 1.45 20.61 -8.80
C LYS A 61 1.83 19.12 -8.89
N SER A 62 1.06 18.27 -8.22
CA SER A 62 0.84 16.87 -8.65
C SER A 62 -0.44 16.33 -7.99
N ASN A 63 -1.16 15.51 -8.76
CA ASN A 63 -2.59 15.18 -8.62
C ASN A 63 -3.00 14.59 -7.26
N ILE A 64 -4.10 15.11 -6.71
CA ILE A 64 -4.92 14.45 -5.67
C ILE A 64 -5.78 13.42 -6.38
N GLN A 65 -5.61 12.13 -6.08
CA GLN A 65 -6.57 11.09 -6.47
C GLN A 65 -7.59 10.95 -5.33
N ASN A 66 -8.87 11.17 -5.66
CA ASN A 66 -10.00 10.88 -4.78
C ASN A 66 -10.15 9.36 -4.68
N GLU A 67 -9.88 8.78 -3.51
CA GLU A 67 -10.39 7.44 -3.17
C GLU A 67 -11.54 7.60 -2.17
N GLU A 68 -12.73 7.20 -2.65
CA GLU A 68 -14.00 6.93 -1.95
C GLU A 68 -14.65 8.06 -1.11
N GLU A 69 -15.69 8.68 -1.69
CA GLU A 69 -16.81 9.25 -0.92
C GLU A 69 -17.56 8.13 -0.18
N THR A 70 -17.12 7.78 1.02
CA THR A 70 -17.98 7.03 1.96
C THR A 70 -18.77 8.01 2.82
N PHE A 71 -20.03 8.24 2.45
CA PHE A 71 -21.03 8.83 3.33
C PHE A 71 -21.37 7.83 4.44
N LEU A 72 -20.95 8.12 5.68
CA LEU A 72 -21.40 7.40 6.87
C LEU A 72 -22.46 8.24 7.58
N ASP A 73 -23.73 7.85 7.42
CA ASP A 73 -24.85 8.32 8.24
C ASP A 73 -24.64 7.87 9.70
N SER A 74 -24.18 8.78 10.56
CA SER A 74 -24.11 8.53 12.01
C SER A 74 -25.47 8.77 12.67
N LYS A 75 -26.10 7.68 13.14
CA LYS A 75 -27.29 7.68 14.01
C LYS A 75 -27.09 8.52 15.28
N ALA A 76 -28.16 9.20 15.68
CA ALA A 76 -28.28 10.04 16.86
C ALA A 76 -27.97 9.32 18.19
N ILE A 77 -27.26 10.00 19.09
CA ILE A 77 -27.14 9.62 20.51
C ILE A 77 -27.81 10.73 21.34
N PRO A 78 -28.82 10.44 22.18
CA PRO A 78 -29.51 11.46 22.99
C PRO A 78 -28.63 11.99 24.14
N THR A 79 -28.77 13.27 24.46
CA THR A 79 -28.21 13.92 25.66
C THR A 79 -28.99 13.53 26.93
N PRO A 80 -28.33 13.39 28.11
CA PRO A 80 -29.03 13.21 29.37
C PRO A 80 -29.63 14.54 29.86
N HIS A 81 -30.92 14.50 30.24
CA HIS A 81 -31.65 15.62 30.80
C HIS A 81 -31.12 16.01 32.20
N ILE A 82 -30.75 17.27 32.38
CA ILE A 82 -30.62 17.90 33.71
C ILE A 82 -31.85 18.79 33.88
N GLY A 83 -32.82 18.36 34.69
CA GLY A 83 -33.97 19.16 35.07
C GLY A 83 -33.64 20.06 36.25
N SER A 84 -33.99 21.35 36.18
CA SER A 84 -34.15 22.19 37.37
C SER A 84 -35.63 22.46 37.60
N LEU A 85 -36.08 22.16 38.83
CA LEU A 85 -37.40 22.56 39.33
C LEU A 85 -37.37 24.02 39.78
N SER A 86 -38.42 24.77 39.47
CA SER A 86 -38.87 25.88 40.31
C SER A 86 -40.39 25.86 40.45
N HIS A 87 -40.85 25.94 41.71
CA HIS A 87 -42.26 26.06 42.11
C HIS A 87 -42.55 27.52 42.45
N HIS A 88 -43.75 28.02 42.06
CA HIS A 88 -44.76 28.72 42.88
C HIS A 88 -45.77 29.51 42.00
N PRO A 89 -46.89 30.05 42.55
CA PRO A 89 -48.16 29.37 42.77
C PRO A 89 -49.31 30.10 42.04
N ASN A 90 -50.53 29.57 42.13
CA ASN A 90 -51.79 30.16 41.66
C ASN A 90 -52.12 30.00 40.16
N GLY A 91 -52.84 28.88 39.93
CA GLY A 91 -53.90 28.67 38.95
C GLY A 91 -54.17 29.70 37.87
N SER A 92 -53.78 29.37 36.65
CA SER A 92 -54.71 29.30 35.51
C SER A 92 -54.06 28.47 34.40
N VAL A 93 -54.79 27.46 33.93
CA VAL A 93 -54.39 26.63 32.78
C VAL A 93 -54.79 27.41 31.53
N THR A 94 -53.80 27.84 30.74
CA THR A 94 -54.02 28.27 29.35
C THR A 94 -53.07 27.50 28.44
N ASN A 95 -53.66 26.82 27.46
CA ASN A 95 -52.95 26.05 26.44
C ASN A 95 -52.03 26.97 25.64
N TYR A 96 -50.72 26.76 25.74
CA TYR A 96 -49.76 27.26 24.76
C TYR A 96 -49.14 26.08 24.02
N THR A 97 -49.48 26.03 22.74
CA THR A 97 -48.93 25.15 21.72
C THR A 97 -47.40 25.28 21.71
N ARG A 98 -46.70 24.14 21.91
CA ARG A 98 -45.25 24.04 21.69
C ARG A 98 -44.94 24.50 20.28
N HIS A 99 -44.24 25.62 20.14
CA HIS A 99 -43.41 25.84 18.97
C HIS A 99 -42.13 25.03 19.14
N PRO A 100 -41.83 24.08 18.23
CA PRO A 100 -40.48 23.53 18.14
C PRO A 100 -39.60 24.64 17.56
N THR A 101 -38.71 25.22 18.37
CA THR A 101 -37.59 25.98 17.82
C THR A 101 -36.65 24.96 17.17
N PRO A 102 -36.50 24.93 15.84
CA PRO A 102 -35.60 24.00 15.18
C PRO A 102 -34.20 24.61 15.17
N ALA A 103 -33.48 24.53 16.29
CA ALA A 103 -32.03 24.69 16.25
C ALA A 103 -31.43 23.32 15.85
N HIS A 104 -31.59 22.97 14.57
CA HIS A 104 -30.91 21.84 13.97
C HIS A 104 -29.43 22.20 13.79
N ALA A 105 -28.64 22.08 14.85
CA ALA A 105 -27.19 22.04 14.71
C ALA A 105 -26.81 20.69 14.11
N ILE A 106 -26.78 20.60 12.78
CA ILE A 106 -26.22 19.47 12.06
C ILE A 106 -24.70 19.65 12.10
N THR A 107 -24.03 19.07 13.10
CA THR A 107 -22.58 18.94 13.06
C THR A 107 -22.22 17.80 12.11
N VAL A 108 -21.98 18.12 10.83
CA VAL A 108 -21.40 17.18 9.86
C VAL A 108 -19.90 17.07 10.16
N ARG A 109 -19.47 16.03 10.85
CA ARG A 109 -18.04 15.70 10.96
C ARG A 109 -17.64 14.88 9.73
N SER A 110 -17.10 15.52 8.70
CA SER A 110 -16.32 14.81 7.68
C SER A 110 -14.90 14.61 8.22
N GLN A 111 -14.43 13.36 8.25
CA GLN A 111 -13.02 13.04 8.43
C GLN A 111 -12.41 12.86 7.04
N VAL A 112 -11.62 13.83 6.59
CA VAL A 112 -10.73 13.64 5.44
C VAL A 112 -9.42 13.07 5.98
N HIS A 113 -9.11 11.81 5.66
CA HIS A 113 -7.80 11.22 5.94
C HIS A 113 -6.83 11.56 4.80
N ILE A 114 -5.83 12.39 5.10
CA ILE A 114 -4.77 12.74 4.14
C ILE A 114 -3.54 11.91 4.49
N ASN A 115 -3.32 10.81 3.77
CA ASN A 115 -2.07 10.05 3.95
C ASN A 115 -0.87 10.89 3.53
N LEU A 116 -0.12 11.43 4.50
CA LEU A 116 1.17 12.05 4.27
C LEU A 116 2.22 10.99 3.94
N SER A 117 2.31 10.63 2.65
CA SER A 117 3.48 9.92 2.13
C SER A 117 4.70 10.88 2.17
N PRO A 118 5.89 10.39 2.58
CA PRO A 118 7.10 11.20 2.54
C PRO A 118 7.36 11.78 1.14
N LYS A 119 7.66 13.08 1.08
CA LYS A 119 8.04 13.78 -0.16
C LYS A 119 9.18 13.06 -0.87
N ASN A 120 8.98 12.77 -2.15
CA ASN A 120 9.99 12.36 -3.14
C ASN A 120 10.96 11.26 -2.70
N LEU A 121 10.44 10.04 -2.62
CA LEU A 121 11.24 8.83 -2.69
C LEU A 121 11.41 8.41 -4.15
N SER A 122 12.11 9.19 -4.97
CA SER A 122 12.43 8.79 -6.36
C SER A 122 13.31 7.54 -6.30
N PRO A 123 12.87 6.33 -6.68
CA PRO A 123 13.71 5.13 -6.59
C PRO A 123 14.93 5.31 -7.48
N LEU A 124 16.14 5.03 -6.98
CA LEU A 124 17.25 4.79 -7.90
C LEU A 124 16.95 3.43 -8.56
N ASN A 125 16.97 3.40 -9.90
CA ASN A 125 16.78 2.26 -10.81
C ASN A 125 15.36 1.89 -11.29
N ILE A 126 14.31 2.63 -10.92
CA ILE A 126 12.96 2.46 -11.52
C ILE A 126 12.39 3.82 -11.95
N THR A 127 13.20 4.64 -12.61
CA THR A 127 12.76 5.96 -13.10
C THR A 127 12.11 5.91 -14.47
N ASP A 128 12.26 4.80 -15.19
CA ASP A 128 11.97 4.76 -16.63
C ASP A 128 10.77 3.88 -16.99
N ILE A 129 10.14 3.23 -16.01
CA ILE A 129 8.98 2.36 -16.24
C ILE A 129 7.71 3.20 -16.26
N GLN A 130 7.08 3.24 -17.42
CA GLN A 130 5.83 3.94 -17.64
C GLN A 130 4.62 2.99 -17.47
N PRO A 131 3.42 3.50 -17.16
CA PRO A 131 2.23 2.66 -17.00
C PRO A 131 1.94 1.75 -18.19
N GLN A 132 2.26 2.18 -19.42
CA GLN A 132 2.09 1.38 -20.63
C GLN A 132 3.00 0.14 -20.70
N ASP A 133 4.11 0.14 -19.97
CA ASP A 133 5.08 -0.96 -19.93
C ASP A 133 4.61 -2.10 -19.01
N LEU A 134 3.57 -1.86 -18.20
CA LEU A 134 3.03 -2.84 -17.27
C LEU A 134 1.95 -3.69 -17.94
N GLU A 135 1.95 -4.98 -17.62
CA GLU A 135 0.89 -5.88 -18.06
C GLU A 135 -0.46 -5.43 -17.50
N THR A 136 -1.49 -5.56 -18.33
CA THR A 136 -2.88 -5.36 -17.95
C THR A 136 -3.57 -6.72 -17.93
N LYS A 137 -4.34 -6.98 -16.89
CA LYS A 137 -5.16 -8.20 -16.85
C LYS A 137 -6.29 -8.07 -17.87
N ALA A 138 -6.42 -9.09 -18.71
CA ALA A 138 -7.52 -9.18 -19.64
C ALA A 138 -8.82 -9.43 -18.85
N THR A 139 -9.83 -8.59 -19.08
CA THR A 139 -11.17 -8.70 -18.47
C THR A 139 -12.16 -9.30 -19.46
N GLY A 140 -13.30 -9.79 -18.95
CA GLY A 140 -14.37 -10.35 -19.77
C GLY A 140 -14.02 -11.65 -20.49
N TRP A 141 -14.97 -12.14 -21.30
CA TRP A 141 -14.84 -13.33 -22.12
C TRP A 141 -14.29 -12.91 -23.49
N SER A 142 -13.24 -13.57 -23.95
CA SER A 142 -12.69 -13.30 -25.28
C SER A 142 -13.27 -14.20 -26.36
N ILE A 143 -14.04 -15.22 -25.93
CA ILE A 143 -14.42 -16.41 -26.68
C ILE A 143 -15.75 -16.93 -26.10
N HIS A 144 -16.61 -17.50 -26.95
CA HIS A 144 -17.91 -18.03 -26.53
C HIS A 144 -17.72 -19.25 -25.59
N PRO A 145 -18.54 -19.42 -24.53
CA PRO A 145 -18.39 -20.53 -23.58
C PRO A 145 -18.40 -21.94 -24.16
N SER A 146 -18.98 -22.13 -25.35
CA SER A 146 -19.03 -23.43 -26.04
C SER A 146 -17.77 -23.75 -26.81
N GLU A 147 -16.90 -22.76 -27.08
CA GLU A 147 -15.63 -23.00 -27.78
C GLU A 147 -14.59 -23.49 -26.77
N HIS A 148 -14.06 -24.67 -27.05
CA HIS A 148 -13.06 -25.35 -26.24
C HIS A 148 -12.06 -26.03 -27.16
N LEU A 149 -10.84 -26.24 -26.67
CA LEU A 149 -9.85 -27.03 -27.38
C LEU A 149 -10.31 -28.49 -27.42
N GLU A 150 -9.99 -29.18 -28.51
CA GLU A 150 -10.29 -30.60 -28.65
C GLU A 150 -9.56 -31.42 -27.57
N GLN A 151 -10.18 -32.52 -27.13
CA GLN A 151 -9.70 -33.29 -25.98
C GLN A 151 -8.28 -33.85 -26.15
N ASN A 152 -7.82 -34.01 -27.39
CA ASN A 152 -6.48 -34.51 -27.75
C ASN A 152 -5.43 -33.40 -27.92
N GLN A 153 -5.81 -32.11 -27.88
CA GLN A 153 -4.86 -31.01 -28.08
C GLN A 153 -4.08 -30.66 -26.83
N ILE A 154 -4.55 -31.00 -25.64
CA ILE A 154 -3.87 -30.67 -24.38
C ILE A 154 -3.64 -31.97 -23.60
N SER A 155 -2.38 -32.27 -23.28
CA SER A 155 -2.02 -33.36 -22.36
C SER A 155 -1.19 -32.84 -21.20
N LEU A 156 -1.56 -33.24 -19.98
CA LEU A 156 -0.75 -33.02 -18.77
C LEU A 156 -0.02 -34.27 -18.29
N GLU A 157 -0.22 -35.39 -18.99
CA GLU A 157 0.52 -36.63 -18.78
C GLU A 157 1.86 -36.57 -19.50
N ASP A 158 2.86 -37.27 -18.96
CA ASP A 158 4.23 -37.24 -19.47
C ASP A 158 4.28 -37.78 -20.90
N GLY A 159 4.71 -36.94 -21.83
CA GLY A 159 4.61 -37.19 -23.27
C GLY A 159 5.67 -38.12 -23.87
N GLU A 160 6.57 -38.69 -23.05
CA GLU A 160 7.76 -39.46 -23.49
C GLU A 160 7.41 -40.60 -24.46
N GLU A 161 6.30 -41.31 -24.26
CA GLU A 161 5.95 -42.50 -25.05
C GLU A 161 5.60 -42.21 -26.53
N ASN A 162 5.47 -40.94 -26.93
CA ASN A 162 5.00 -40.54 -28.28
C ASN A 162 6.01 -39.76 -29.13
N ILE A 163 7.29 -39.67 -28.71
CA ILE A 163 8.32 -38.90 -29.44
C ILE A 163 8.75 -39.58 -30.76
N VAL A 164 8.35 -40.84 -31.00
CA VAL A 164 8.91 -41.71 -32.06
C VAL A 164 8.09 -41.79 -33.36
N ARG A 165 7.09 -40.92 -33.59
CA ARG A 165 6.40 -40.90 -34.89
C ARG A 165 7.12 -39.96 -35.86
N LYS A 166 7.70 -40.54 -36.94
CA LYS A 166 8.40 -39.82 -38.02
C LYS A 166 7.55 -38.76 -38.73
N ASP A 167 6.22 -38.85 -38.64
CA ASP A 167 5.29 -37.92 -39.29
C ASP A 167 4.85 -36.75 -38.38
N ILE A 168 5.44 -36.62 -37.18
CA ILE A 168 5.13 -35.55 -36.22
C ILE A 168 6.31 -34.58 -36.11
N ILE A 169 5.99 -33.29 -36.24
CA ILE A 169 6.94 -32.21 -35.95
C ILE A 169 6.94 -31.99 -34.44
N ASN A 170 8.07 -32.27 -33.79
CA ASN A 170 8.22 -32.07 -32.35
C ASN A 170 8.80 -30.68 -32.09
N ILE A 171 8.14 -29.88 -31.27
CA ILE A 171 8.58 -28.55 -30.88
C ILE A 171 8.78 -28.58 -29.38
N PHE A 172 9.89 -28.06 -28.88
CA PHE A 172 10.18 -28.01 -27.44
C PHE A 172 10.38 -26.57 -27.03
N THR A 173 9.83 -26.19 -25.88
CA THR A 173 9.85 -24.80 -25.39
C THR A 173 10.41 -24.75 -23.99
N ASP A 174 11.18 -23.70 -23.68
CA ASP A 174 11.59 -23.42 -22.30
C ASP A 174 11.74 -21.91 -22.06
N GLY A 175 11.61 -21.53 -20.79
CA GLY A 175 11.87 -20.18 -20.30
C GLY A 175 12.81 -20.18 -19.09
N SER A 176 13.91 -19.43 -19.20
CA SER A 176 14.93 -19.35 -18.16
C SER A 176 15.02 -17.96 -17.52
N LYS A 177 15.34 -17.91 -16.23
CA LYS A 177 15.72 -16.68 -15.52
C LYS A 177 17.00 -16.91 -14.75
N ALA A 178 17.98 -16.04 -15.00
CA ALA A 178 19.24 -15.99 -14.29
C ALA A 178 19.48 -14.57 -13.76
N GLU A 179 20.57 -14.36 -13.04
CA GLU A 179 20.95 -13.04 -12.48
C GLU A 179 21.08 -11.96 -13.58
N HIS A 180 21.54 -12.36 -14.76
CA HIS A 180 21.88 -11.48 -15.87
C HIS A 180 20.76 -11.26 -16.91
N GLY A 181 19.63 -11.95 -16.76
CA GLY A 181 18.48 -11.75 -17.65
C GLY A 181 17.44 -12.85 -17.62
N VAL A 182 16.45 -12.69 -18.50
CA VAL A 182 15.34 -13.61 -18.71
C VAL A 182 15.36 -14.01 -20.19
N GLY A 183 15.31 -15.30 -20.49
CA GLY A 183 15.41 -15.84 -21.84
C GLY A 183 14.26 -16.79 -22.12
N ALA A 184 13.76 -16.78 -23.34
CA ALA A 184 12.75 -17.73 -23.84
C ALA A 184 13.28 -18.37 -25.11
N ALA A 185 13.00 -19.65 -25.31
CA ALA A 185 13.41 -20.35 -26.52
C ALA A 185 12.46 -21.47 -26.90
N PHE A 186 12.46 -21.79 -28.20
CA PHE A 186 11.93 -23.05 -28.66
C PHE A 186 12.83 -23.64 -29.75
N CYS A 187 12.80 -24.96 -29.89
CA CYS A 187 13.48 -25.68 -30.96
C CYS A 187 12.55 -26.70 -31.61
N VAL A 188 12.84 -27.02 -32.87
CA VAL A 188 12.01 -27.89 -33.71
C VAL A 188 12.85 -29.08 -34.14
N LEU A 189 12.37 -30.27 -33.84
CA LEU A 189 12.96 -31.55 -34.17
C LEU A 189 12.02 -32.31 -35.11
N THR A 190 12.50 -32.59 -36.32
CA THR A 190 11.75 -33.33 -37.34
C THR A 190 12.63 -34.45 -37.85
N ASN A 191 12.16 -35.71 -37.79
CA ASN A 191 12.93 -36.88 -38.23
C ASN A 191 14.36 -36.92 -37.63
N ASP A 192 14.48 -36.66 -36.32
CA ASP A 192 15.75 -36.61 -35.58
C ASP A 192 16.75 -35.53 -36.06
N ILE A 193 16.29 -34.57 -36.88
CA ILE A 193 17.08 -33.44 -37.37
C ILE A 193 16.52 -32.14 -36.79
N TRP A 194 17.41 -31.28 -36.28
CA TRP A 194 17.07 -29.93 -35.84
C TRP A 194 16.69 -29.07 -37.05
N ALA A 195 15.39 -28.86 -37.22
CA ALA A 195 14.83 -28.14 -38.37
C ALA A 195 14.86 -26.62 -38.17
N TYR A 196 14.66 -26.16 -36.93
CA TYR A 196 14.59 -24.74 -36.61
C TYR A 196 14.84 -24.49 -35.11
N GLN A 197 15.31 -23.29 -34.79
CA GLN A 197 15.41 -22.81 -33.41
C GLN A 197 15.12 -21.32 -33.34
N TRP A 198 14.51 -20.92 -32.24
CA TRP A 198 14.24 -19.53 -31.91
C TRP A 198 14.60 -19.28 -30.46
N SER A 199 15.14 -18.10 -30.18
CA SER A 199 15.44 -17.70 -28.81
C SER A 199 15.45 -16.18 -28.72
N ALA A 200 15.06 -15.65 -27.57
CA ALA A 200 15.04 -14.22 -27.35
C ALA A 200 15.25 -13.84 -25.89
N LYS A 201 15.81 -12.64 -25.69
CA LYS A 201 16.04 -12.04 -24.38
C LYS A 201 14.88 -11.14 -24.00
N LEU A 202 14.21 -11.46 -22.91
CA LEU A 202 13.16 -10.64 -22.31
C LEU A 202 13.79 -9.58 -21.39
N ASN A 203 12.97 -8.66 -20.88
CA ASN A 203 13.43 -7.69 -19.88
C ASN A 203 13.85 -8.43 -18.60
N ASN A 204 14.91 -7.96 -17.94
CA ASN A 204 15.43 -8.56 -16.70
C ASN A 204 14.38 -8.62 -15.57
N ASN A 205 13.39 -7.73 -15.60
CA ASN A 205 12.27 -7.69 -14.65
C ASN A 205 11.11 -8.64 -15.02
N ASN A 206 11.14 -9.30 -16.17
CA ASN A 206 10.17 -10.34 -16.49
C ASN A 206 10.32 -11.55 -15.56
N THR A 207 9.27 -12.36 -15.46
CA THR A 207 9.28 -13.59 -14.66
C THR A 207 9.61 -14.81 -15.52
N VAL A 208 10.07 -15.91 -14.89
CA VAL A 208 10.22 -17.21 -15.57
C VAL A 208 8.91 -17.60 -16.26
N PHE A 209 7.78 -17.50 -15.56
CA PHE A 209 6.47 -17.81 -16.12
C PHE A 209 6.14 -17.01 -17.39
N GLN A 210 6.55 -15.73 -17.48
CA GLN A 210 6.37 -14.95 -18.72
C GLN A 210 7.29 -15.44 -19.83
N ALA A 211 8.53 -15.84 -19.53
CA ALA A 211 9.45 -16.41 -20.52
C ALA A 211 8.90 -17.72 -21.10
N GLU A 212 8.42 -18.60 -20.23
CA GLU A 212 7.79 -19.88 -20.56
C GLU A 212 6.56 -19.70 -21.46
N LEU A 213 5.66 -18.76 -21.10
CA LEU A 213 4.52 -18.43 -21.94
C LEU A 213 4.94 -17.83 -23.29
N THR A 214 6.03 -17.06 -23.33
CA THR A 214 6.50 -16.42 -24.55
C THR A 214 7.09 -17.45 -25.50
N ALA A 215 7.89 -18.39 -24.99
CA ALA A 215 8.39 -19.54 -25.75
C ALA A 215 7.23 -20.35 -26.35
N LEU A 216 6.22 -20.67 -25.54
CA LEU A 216 5.02 -21.37 -25.98
C LEU A 216 4.22 -20.57 -27.03
N HIS A 217 4.08 -19.26 -26.86
CA HIS A 217 3.38 -18.40 -27.80
C HIS A 217 4.06 -18.39 -29.17
N GLU A 218 5.37 -18.21 -29.22
CA GLU A 218 6.13 -18.23 -30.47
C GLU A 218 6.14 -19.63 -31.12
N ALA A 219 6.22 -20.69 -30.32
CA ALA A 219 6.11 -22.07 -30.80
C ALA A 219 4.74 -22.36 -31.44
N VAL A 220 3.65 -21.88 -30.83
CA VAL A 220 2.29 -22.05 -31.37
C VAL A 220 2.09 -21.20 -32.63
N ILE A 221 2.65 -19.99 -32.68
CA ILE A 221 2.68 -19.18 -33.92
C ILE A 221 3.42 -19.94 -35.01
N TYR A 222 4.63 -20.44 -34.74
CA TYR A 222 5.39 -21.23 -35.70
C TYR A 222 4.59 -22.43 -36.20
N ALA A 223 3.99 -23.20 -35.28
CA ALA A 223 3.18 -24.37 -35.61
C ALA A 223 1.98 -24.02 -36.51
N SER A 224 1.33 -22.88 -36.29
CA SER A 224 0.19 -22.43 -37.11
C SER A 224 0.55 -22.07 -38.56
N HIS A 225 1.83 -21.81 -38.85
CA HIS A 225 2.32 -21.54 -40.20
C HIS A 225 2.83 -22.79 -40.92
N LEU A 226 2.84 -23.94 -40.24
CA LEU A 226 3.21 -25.20 -40.87
C LEU A 226 2.11 -25.65 -41.85
N PRO A 227 2.47 -26.35 -42.94
CA PRO A 227 1.49 -26.88 -43.87
C PRO A 227 0.40 -27.71 -43.19
N ASN A 228 -0.86 -27.50 -43.57
CA ASN A 228 -2.04 -28.10 -42.91
C ASN A 228 -2.03 -29.63 -42.79
N HIS A 229 -1.22 -30.35 -43.57
CA HIS A 229 -1.11 -31.81 -43.48
C HIS A 229 -0.18 -32.28 -42.35
N ASN A 230 0.62 -31.39 -41.77
CA ASN A 230 1.53 -31.73 -40.69
C ASN A 230 0.80 -31.79 -39.34
N THR A 231 1.18 -32.76 -38.53
CA THR A 231 0.80 -32.81 -37.11
C THR A 231 1.96 -32.30 -36.28
N SER A 232 1.69 -31.35 -35.38
CA SER A 232 2.72 -30.74 -34.54
C SER A 232 2.44 -31.02 -33.07
N LYS A 233 3.48 -31.41 -32.34
CA LYS A 233 3.40 -31.63 -30.90
C LYS A 233 4.39 -30.71 -30.20
N ILE A 234 3.88 -29.82 -29.37
CA ILE A 234 4.64 -28.87 -28.58
C ILE A 234 4.81 -29.43 -27.17
N HIS A 235 6.05 -29.60 -26.75
CA HIS A 235 6.43 -30.15 -25.46
C HIS A 235 6.86 -29.00 -24.55
N VAL A 236 6.21 -28.92 -23.38
CA VAL A 236 6.38 -27.85 -22.40
C VAL A 236 6.60 -28.48 -21.03
N ASP A 237 7.65 -28.12 -20.31
CA ASP A 237 7.89 -28.64 -18.96
C ASP A 237 7.19 -27.83 -17.85
N ASN A 238 6.73 -26.63 -18.18
CA ASN A 238 5.94 -25.78 -17.31
C ASN A 238 4.42 -26.07 -17.38
N ARG A 239 3.90 -26.86 -16.43
CA ARG A 239 2.44 -27.13 -16.34
C ARG A 239 1.58 -25.88 -16.20
N ALA A 240 2.07 -24.84 -15.50
CA ALA A 240 1.30 -23.61 -15.31
C ALA A 240 1.07 -22.89 -16.65
N SER A 241 2.05 -22.92 -17.55
CA SER A 241 1.93 -22.36 -18.91
C SER A 241 0.86 -23.08 -19.72
N ILE A 242 0.81 -24.42 -19.65
CA ILE A 242 -0.22 -25.22 -20.32
C ILE A 242 -1.60 -24.90 -19.75
N MET A 243 -1.76 -24.95 -18.42
CA MET A 243 -3.05 -24.68 -17.76
C MET A 243 -3.57 -23.26 -18.03
N ALA A 244 -2.67 -22.27 -18.05
CA ALA A 244 -3.04 -20.89 -18.38
C ALA A 244 -3.52 -20.78 -19.84
N SER A 245 -2.83 -21.46 -20.76
CA SER A 245 -3.08 -21.41 -22.21
C SER A 245 -4.25 -22.27 -22.66
N SER A 246 -4.63 -23.29 -21.88
CA SER A 246 -5.83 -24.11 -22.12
C SER A 246 -7.10 -23.50 -21.52
N ASN A 247 -6.97 -22.42 -20.75
CA ASN A 247 -8.10 -21.75 -20.10
C ASN A 247 -8.55 -20.52 -20.90
N SER A 248 -9.69 -20.62 -21.58
CA SER A 248 -10.31 -19.51 -22.33
C SER A 248 -10.62 -18.27 -21.47
N LYS A 249 -10.68 -18.43 -20.14
CA LYS A 249 -10.94 -17.37 -19.16
C LYS A 249 -9.68 -16.85 -18.47
N SER A 250 -8.49 -17.26 -18.91
CA SER A 250 -7.23 -16.77 -18.35
C SER A 250 -7.20 -15.25 -18.30
N THR A 251 -6.70 -14.66 -17.21
CA THR A 251 -6.52 -13.19 -17.12
C THR A 251 -5.25 -12.72 -17.84
N ASN A 252 -4.42 -13.64 -18.31
CA ASN A 252 -3.19 -13.35 -19.02
C ASN A 252 -3.47 -13.22 -20.53
N GLU A 253 -3.07 -12.10 -21.13
CA GLU A 253 -3.34 -11.80 -22.55
C GLU A 253 -2.60 -12.74 -23.50
N THR A 254 -1.34 -13.06 -23.22
CA THR A 254 -0.54 -14.00 -24.01
C THR A 254 -1.17 -15.40 -23.97
N ALA A 255 -1.63 -15.86 -22.80
CA ALA A 255 -2.35 -17.12 -22.68
C ALA A 255 -3.63 -17.16 -23.55
N ARG A 256 -4.39 -16.05 -23.59
CA ARG A 256 -5.58 -15.94 -24.46
C ARG A 256 -5.21 -15.98 -25.94
N LYS A 257 -4.07 -15.38 -26.34
CA LYS A 257 -3.57 -15.46 -27.73
C LYS A 257 -3.21 -16.90 -28.08
N ILE A 258 -2.49 -17.59 -27.20
CA ILE A 258 -2.17 -19.02 -27.37
C ILE A 258 -3.45 -19.84 -27.55
N PHE A 259 -4.43 -19.68 -26.64
CA PHE A 259 -5.71 -20.39 -26.72
C PHE A 259 -6.38 -20.19 -28.08
N LYS A 260 -6.46 -18.95 -28.58
CA LYS A 260 -7.10 -18.63 -29.87
C LYS A 260 -6.39 -19.29 -31.05
N ILE A 261 -5.05 -19.32 -31.05
CA ILE A 261 -4.29 -19.95 -32.12
C ILE A 261 -4.48 -21.47 -32.07
N LEU A 262 -4.45 -22.08 -30.87
CA LEU A 262 -4.71 -23.51 -30.73
C LEU A 262 -6.12 -23.89 -31.19
N LEU A 263 -7.12 -23.06 -30.92
CA LEU A 263 -8.50 -23.29 -31.33
C LEU A 263 -8.66 -23.34 -32.87
N THR A 264 -7.93 -22.52 -33.61
CA THR A 264 -7.95 -22.53 -35.08
C THR A 264 -7.00 -23.55 -35.70
N ASN A 265 -6.19 -24.25 -34.89
CA ASN A 265 -5.17 -25.20 -35.32
C ASN A 265 -5.32 -26.56 -34.59
N PRO A 266 -6.36 -27.35 -34.93
CA PRO A 266 -6.68 -28.61 -34.22
C PRO A 266 -5.61 -29.70 -34.33
N ARG A 267 -4.67 -29.58 -35.29
CA ARG A 267 -3.55 -30.51 -35.49
C ARG A 267 -2.30 -30.17 -34.65
N THR A 268 -2.35 -29.06 -33.91
CA THR A 268 -1.31 -28.67 -32.97
C THR A 268 -1.72 -29.11 -31.57
N ALA A 269 -0.97 -30.05 -31.00
CA ALA A 269 -1.13 -30.51 -29.63
C ALA A 269 -0.02 -29.93 -28.73
N VAL A 270 -0.36 -29.61 -27.48
CA VAL A 270 0.55 -29.20 -26.43
C VAL A 270 0.54 -30.27 -25.34
N SER A 271 1.71 -30.81 -25.01
CA SER A 271 1.87 -31.83 -23.98
C SER A 271 2.91 -31.44 -22.96
N TRP A 272 2.64 -31.83 -21.72
CA TRP A 272 3.63 -31.73 -20.66
C TRP A 272 4.74 -32.76 -20.85
N VAL A 273 5.98 -32.33 -20.60
CA VAL A 273 7.15 -33.22 -20.48
C VAL A 273 7.86 -32.97 -19.18
N LYS A 274 8.50 -33.99 -18.64
CA LYS A 274 9.26 -33.84 -17.40
C LYS A 274 10.59 -33.09 -17.65
N ALA A 275 10.83 -32.03 -16.88
CA ALA A 275 12.12 -31.33 -16.87
C ALA A 275 13.26 -32.25 -16.40
N HIS A 276 14.44 -32.11 -17.03
CA HIS A 276 15.67 -32.83 -16.67
C HIS A 276 15.56 -34.37 -16.65
N ALA A 277 14.70 -34.93 -17.51
CA ALA A 277 14.53 -36.37 -17.67
C ALA A 277 15.42 -36.98 -18.80
N GLY A 278 16.31 -36.19 -19.40
CA GLY A 278 17.14 -36.63 -20.54
C GLY A 278 16.42 -36.53 -21.89
N ASN A 279 15.34 -35.75 -21.97
CA ASN A 279 14.68 -35.45 -23.23
C ASN A 279 15.54 -34.46 -24.03
N ILE A 280 16.14 -34.95 -25.11
CA ILE A 280 17.07 -34.15 -25.96
C ILE A 280 16.45 -32.83 -26.46
N GLY A 281 15.14 -32.81 -26.68
CA GLY A 281 14.38 -31.64 -27.10
C GLY A 281 14.26 -30.61 -25.99
N ASN A 282 13.81 -31.07 -24.82
CA ASN A 282 13.67 -30.22 -23.64
C ASN A 282 15.02 -29.65 -23.19
N ASP A 283 16.04 -30.50 -23.10
CA ASP A 283 17.39 -30.09 -22.69
C ASP A 283 17.99 -29.08 -23.69
N ARG A 284 17.69 -29.23 -24.99
CA ARG A 284 18.09 -28.26 -26.01
C ARG A 284 17.36 -26.93 -25.86
N ALA A 285 16.06 -26.94 -25.60
CA ALA A 285 15.27 -25.73 -25.37
C ALA A 285 15.77 -24.99 -24.12
N ASP A 286 16.05 -25.71 -23.03
CA ASP A 286 16.62 -25.16 -21.79
C ASP A 286 17.99 -24.52 -22.00
N GLN A 287 18.87 -25.18 -22.76
CA GLN A 287 20.16 -24.59 -23.13
C GLN A 287 19.98 -23.29 -23.94
N LEU A 288 19.08 -23.28 -24.92
CA LEU A 288 18.81 -22.09 -25.73
C LEU A 288 18.21 -20.95 -24.91
N ALA A 289 17.30 -21.24 -23.99
CA ALA A 289 16.69 -20.25 -23.11
C ALA A 289 17.72 -19.65 -22.15
N LYS A 290 18.61 -20.48 -21.59
CA LYS A 290 19.74 -20.05 -20.77
C LYS A 290 20.71 -19.16 -21.53
N ASP A 291 21.13 -19.55 -22.73
CA ASP A 291 22.02 -18.74 -23.57
C ASP A 291 21.36 -17.39 -23.93
N ALA A 292 20.06 -17.41 -24.19
CA ALA A 292 19.28 -16.21 -24.53
C ALA A 292 19.23 -15.17 -23.41
N THR A 293 19.37 -15.57 -22.13
CA THR A 293 19.41 -14.62 -21.01
C THR A 293 20.55 -13.59 -21.16
N GLN A 294 21.65 -13.93 -21.83
CA GLN A 294 22.79 -13.04 -22.07
C GLN A 294 22.87 -12.59 -23.52
N HIS A 295 22.74 -13.53 -24.45
CA HIS A 295 23.08 -13.35 -25.87
C HIS A 295 21.86 -13.31 -26.79
N GLY A 296 20.65 -13.45 -26.23
CA GLY A 296 19.40 -13.43 -27.00
C GLY A 296 19.12 -12.05 -27.59
N GLN A 297 18.44 -12.03 -28.74
CA GLN A 297 17.96 -10.78 -29.31
C GLN A 297 16.86 -10.18 -28.41
N PRO A 298 16.85 -8.85 -28.17
CA PRO A 298 15.84 -8.23 -27.33
C PRO A 298 14.41 -8.46 -27.84
N TYR A 299 13.53 -8.90 -26.95
CA TYR A 299 12.11 -9.14 -27.25
C TYR A 299 11.22 -8.22 -26.42
N SER A 300 10.87 -7.07 -27.00
CA SER A 300 10.15 -5.98 -26.32
C SER A 300 8.62 -6.10 -26.36
N LEU A 301 8.08 -7.19 -26.89
CA LEU A 301 6.62 -7.40 -27.02
C LEU A 301 5.95 -7.77 -25.69
N ILE A 302 6.72 -8.20 -24.68
CA ILE A 302 6.20 -8.62 -23.38
C ILE A 302 6.29 -7.49 -22.36
N LYS A 303 5.13 -7.14 -21.80
CA LYS A 303 5.02 -6.16 -20.72
C LYS A 303 5.51 -6.70 -19.39
N LEU A 304 5.87 -5.80 -18.49
CA LEU A 304 6.39 -6.11 -17.17
C LEU A 304 5.30 -6.60 -16.21
N PRO A 305 5.60 -7.57 -15.33
CA PRO A 305 4.62 -8.14 -14.43
C PRO A 305 4.26 -7.17 -13.31
N GLN A 306 2.99 -6.74 -13.24
CA GLN A 306 2.56 -5.65 -12.36
C GLN A 306 2.81 -5.97 -10.88
N LEU A 307 2.55 -7.22 -10.46
CA LEU A 307 2.75 -7.67 -9.08
C LEU A 307 4.23 -7.68 -8.69
N HIS A 308 5.10 -8.14 -9.60
CA HIS A 308 6.55 -8.15 -9.38
C HIS A 308 7.08 -6.72 -9.24
N MET A 309 6.67 -5.82 -10.15
CA MET A 309 7.05 -4.41 -10.11
C MET A 309 6.57 -3.71 -8.84
N LYS A 310 5.31 -3.95 -8.42
CA LYS A 310 4.80 -3.46 -7.12
C LYS A 310 5.64 -3.95 -5.95
N GLY A 311 6.11 -5.21 -5.99
CA GLY A 311 7.01 -5.78 -4.99
C GLY A 311 8.36 -5.05 -4.93
N LEU A 312 9.01 -4.84 -6.09
CA LEU A 312 10.28 -4.12 -6.18
C LEU A 312 10.16 -2.67 -5.67
N LEU A 313 9.11 -1.96 -6.09
CA LEU A 313 8.84 -0.60 -5.64
C LEU A 313 8.63 -0.51 -4.13
N ARG A 314 7.83 -1.43 -3.57
CA ARG A 314 7.61 -1.50 -2.10
C ARG A 314 8.90 -1.77 -1.35
N LYS A 315 9.76 -2.67 -1.85
CA LYS A 315 11.07 -2.96 -1.25
C LYS A 315 11.95 -1.71 -1.24
N SER A 316 12.13 -1.06 -2.39
CA SER A 316 12.91 0.17 -2.50
C SER A 316 12.38 1.29 -1.59
N MET A 317 11.06 1.49 -1.57
CA MET A 317 10.41 2.47 -0.69
C MET A 317 10.71 2.17 0.78
N LEU A 318 10.58 0.91 1.22
CA LEU A 318 10.86 0.51 2.60
C LEU A 318 12.33 0.68 2.98
N GLU A 319 13.26 0.33 2.10
CA GLU A 319 14.70 0.51 2.34
C GLU A 319 15.07 1.97 2.54
N LYS A 320 14.53 2.85 1.69
CA LYS A 320 14.73 4.30 1.81
C LYS A 320 14.05 4.89 3.04
N TRP A 321 12.81 4.49 3.32
CA TRP A 321 12.13 4.91 4.54
C TRP A 321 12.90 4.46 5.79
N GLN A 322 13.40 3.22 5.80
CA GLN A 322 14.22 2.71 6.90
C GLN A 322 15.54 3.49 7.05
N THR A 323 16.17 3.87 5.94
CA THR A 323 17.40 4.67 5.93
C THR A 323 17.16 6.07 6.50
N SER A 324 16.09 6.73 6.05
CA SER A 324 15.66 8.02 6.59
C SER A 324 15.31 7.91 8.07
N TRP A 325 14.62 6.85 8.48
CA TRP A 325 14.26 6.63 9.88
C TRP A 325 15.47 6.38 10.78
N LYS A 326 16.47 5.64 10.29
CA LYS A 326 17.72 5.39 11.00
C LYS A 326 18.54 6.66 11.19
N ASN A 327 18.68 7.46 10.14
CA ASN A 327 19.58 8.61 10.08
C ASN A 327 18.92 9.94 10.48
N GLY A 328 17.59 9.98 10.56
CA GLY A 328 16.83 11.18 10.94
C GLY A 328 17.07 11.57 12.40
N ASP A 329 17.01 12.88 12.64
CA ASP A 329 17.17 13.55 13.94
C ASP A 329 15.83 13.80 14.66
N THR A 330 14.72 13.78 13.93
CA THR A 330 13.37 13.87 14.49
C THR A 330 12.85 12.50 14.96
N GLY A 331 11.87 12.51 15.87
CA GLY A 331 11.21 11.27 16.31
C GLY A 331 12.09 10.26 17.06
N ARG A 332 13.30 10.62 17.51
CA ARG A 332 14.27 9.69 18.13
C ARG A 332 13.74 8.90 19.32
N LYS A 333 12.84 9.50 20.11
CA LYS A 333 12.16 8.82 21.22
C LYS A 333 11.31 7.64 20.72
N ILE A 334 10.61 7.81 19.60
CA ILE A 334 9.83 6.76 18.95
C ILE A 334 10.76 5.75 18.26
N TYR A 335 11.83 6.19 17.59
CA TYR A 335 12.82 5.28 16.99
C TYR A 335 13.36 4.26 17.99
N ASN A 336 13.61 4.69 19.23
CA ASN A 336 14.09 3.81 20.28
C ASN A 336 13.11 2.67 20.59
N ILE A 337 11.80 2.88 20.42
CA ILE A 337 10.75 1.89 20.66
C ILE A 337 10.46 1.09 19.39
N LEU A 338 10.39 1.76 18.24
CA LEU A 338 10.08 1.20 16.93
C LEU A 338 11.22 1.52 15.96
N PRO A 339 12.35 0.79 16.02
CA PRO A 339 13.53 1.08 15.18
C PRO A 339 13.34 0.68 13.71
N SER A 340 12.37 -0.20 13.45
CA SER A 340 12.08 -0.74 12.13
C SER A 340 10.80 -0.17 11.57
N VAL A 341 10.86 0.34 10.33
CA VAL A 341 9.67 0.76 9.59
C VAL A 341 8.90 -0.46 9.11
N SER A 342 7.58 -0.32 9.02
CA SER A 342 6.70 -1.43 8.62
C SER A 342 5.44 -0.87 7.98
N LEU A 343 4.92 -1.58 6.97
CA LEU A 343 3.59 -1.32 6.43
C LEU A 343 2.48 -1.94 7.29
N ARG A 344 2.83 -2.83 8.22
CA ARG A 344 1.86 -3.41 9.15
C ARG A 344 1.62 -2.41 10.28
N PRO A 345 0.35 -2.08 10.59
CA PRO A 345 0.02 -1.25 11.74
C PRO A 345 0.62 -1.86 13.00
N THR A 346 1.21 -1.00 13.85
CA THR A 346 1.62 -1.43 15.18
C THR A 346 0.38 -1.49 16.07
N ASN A 347 0.34 -2.42 17.04
CA ASN A 347 -0.73 -2.51 18.05
C ASN A 347 -0.70 -1.34 19.08
N CYS A 348 -0.41 -0.12 18.62
CA CYS A 348 -0.45 1.11 19.40
C CYS A 348 -1.79 1.79 19.21
N ILE A 349 -2.52 1.95 20.32
CA ILE A 349 -3.72 2.78 20.32
C ILE A 349 -3.34 4.23 20.60
N ARG A 350 -4.29 5.14 20.42
CA ARG A 350 -4.11 6.60 20.54
C ARG A 350 -3.37 7.01 21.82
N GLU A 351 -3.73 6.46 22.97
CA GLU A 351 -3.11 6.81 24.25
C GLU A 351 -1.65 6.38 24.33
N ASP A 352 -1.29 5.24 23.74
CA ASP A 352 0.10 4.79 23.66
C ASP A 352 0.91 5.77 22.80
N VAL A 353 0.36 6.18 21.65
CA VAL A 353 1.01 7.15 20.76
C VAL A 353 1.22 8.48 21.46
N ILE A 354 0.20 9.03 22.14
CA ILE A 354 0.28 10.27 22.93
C ILE A 354 1.43 10.16 23.94
N PHE A 355 1.44 9.09 24.74
CA PHE A 355 2.44 8.92 25.79
C PHE A 355 3.87 8.79 25.25
N PHE A 356 4.11 7.88 24.30
CA PHE A 356 5.46 7.57 23.82
C PHE A 356 6.05 8.67 22.93
N SER A 357 5.20 9.38 22.18
CA SER A 357 5.64 10.55 21.43
C SER A 357 5.86 11.76 22.35
N GLN A 358 5.28 11.74 23.55
CA GLN A 358 5.18 12.87 24.46
C GLN A 358 4.42 14.06 23.85
N HIS A 359 3.49 13.79 22.93
CA HIS A 359 2.55 14.76 22.41
C HIS A 359 1.26 14.76 23.23
N GLY A 360 0.46 15.82 23.11
CA GLY A 360 -0.89 15.87 23.68
C GLY A 360 -0.99 16.68 24.97
N PRO A 361 -1.66 16.18 26.04
CA PRO A 361 -2.07 17.02 27.17
C PRO A 361 -0.96 17.29 28.20
N PHE A 362 0.30 16.96 27.88
CA PHE A 362 1.44 17.18 28.77
C PHE A 362 1.83 18.66 28.81
N LEU A 363 1.99 19.25 30.00
CA LEU A 363 2.28 20.68 30.13
C LEU A 363 3.64 21.07 29.55
N ALA A 364 4.64 20.19 29.66
CA ALA A 364 5.94 20.39 29.00
C ALA A 364 5.81 20.47 27.47
N TYR A 365 4.90 19.66 26.89
CA TYR A 365 4.59 19.73 25.47
C TYR A 365 3.85 21.02 25.13
N LEU A 366 2.79 21.35 25.88
CA LEU A 366 1.98 22.55 25.62
C LEU A 366 2.80 23.84 25.73
N LYS A 367 3.70 23.94 26.71
CA LYS A 367 4.62 25.08 26.84
C LYS A 367 5.55 25.22 25.64
N ARG A 368 6.14 24.10 25.18
CA ARG A 368 7.04 24.08 24.00
C ARG A 368 6.34 24.56 22.72
N PHE A 369 5.03 24.35 22.62
CA PHE A 369 4.20 24.79 21.48
C PHE A 369 3.45 26.10 21.74
N HIS A 370 3.78 26.83 22.81
CA HIS A 370 3.13 28.10 23.17
C HIS A 370 1.61 27.99 23.39
N LEU A 371 1.12 26.83 23.81
CA LEU A 371 -0.28 26.56 24.17
C LEU A 371 -0.53 26.65 25.68
N SER A 372 0.52 26.89 26.46
CA SER A 372 0.45 27.13 27.90
C SER A 372 1.63 27.98 28.35
N ASP A 373 1.43 28.79 29.37
CA ASP A 373 2.47 29.67 29.92
C ASP A 373 3.42 28.96 30.89
N SER A 374 3.08 27.75 31.35
CA SER A 374 3.88 26.97 32.29
C SER A 374 3.99 25.51 31.86
N ASP A 375 5.16 24.91 32.07
CA ASP A 375 5.36 23.46 31.99
C ASP A 375 5.17 22.75 33.33
N PHE A 376 4.94 23.49 34.42
CA PHE A 376 4.74 22.93 35.75
C PHE A 376 3.32 22.39 35.93
N CYS A 377 3.23 21.18 36.47
CA CYS A 377 2.01 20.62 37.01
C CYS A 377 1.66 21.27 38.35
N SER A 378 0.38 21.29 38.74
CA SER A 378 -0.08 21.79 40.04
C SER A 378 0.59 21.13 41.26
N CYS A 379 1.17 19.94 41.09
CA CYS A 379 1.96 19.28 42.13
C CYS A 379 3.42 19.77 42.23
N GLY A 380 3.82 20.76 41.41
CA GLY A 380 5.15 21.36 41.40
C GLY A 380 6.18 20.67 40.51
N GLY A 381 5.89 19.49 39.94
CA GLY A 381 6.77 18.81 38.99
C GLY A 381 6.60 19.28 37.54
N ILE A 382 7.59 19.05 36.68
CA ILE A 382 7.48 19.33 35.24
C ILE A 382 6.51 18.33 34.62
N GLY A 383 5.46 18.80 33.95
CA GLY A 383 4.39 18.01 33.35
C GLY A 383 4.80 17.22 32.11
N THR A 384 5.77 16.31 32.27
CA THR A 384 6.22 15.34 31.26
C THR A 384 5.50 14.00 31.41
N ALA A 385 5.51 13.19 30.36
CA ALA A 385 4.99 11.83 30.42
C ALA A 385 5.64 10.99 31.54
N LEU A 386 6.96 11.15 31.75
CA LEU A 386 7.71 10.44 32.80
C LEU A 386 7.24 10.85 34.20
N HIS A 387 7.06 12.15 34.44
CA HIS A 387 6.55 12.67 35.71
C HIS A 387 5.19 12.08 36.06
N TYR A 388 4.23 12.10 35.13
CA TYR A 388 2.91 11.51 35.33
C TYR A 388 2.94 9.98 35.49
N ALA A 389 3.95 9.32 34.94
CA ALA A 389 4.07 7.87 35.05
C ALA A 389 4.77 7.40 36.34
N THR A 390 5.51 8.27 37.04
CA THR A 390 6.45 7.81 38.07
C THR A 390 6.45 8.65 39.36
N GLU A 391 5.91 9.86 39.36
CA GLU A 391 6.09 10.82 40.48
C GLU A 391 4.84 11.62 40.83
N CYS A 392 4.01 11.98 39.84
CA CYS A 392 2.90 12.90 40.05
C CYS A 392 1.88 12.35 41.06
N ILE A 393 1.63 13.11 42.13
CA ILE A 393 0.71 12.72 43.23
C ILE A 393 -0.72 12.42 42.76
N TYR A 394 -1.16 13.03 41.66
CA TYR A 394 -2.50 12.82 41.09
C TYR A 394 -2.64 11.50 40.33
N THR A 395 -1.54 10.78 40.09
CA THR A 395 -1.50 9.57 39.23
C THR A 395 -0.94 8.34 39.95
N VAL A 396 -0.87 8.39 41.28
CA VAL A 396 -0.24 7.36 42.14
C VAL A 396 -0.74 5.95 41.86
N SER A 397 -2.04 5.79 41.58
CA SER A 397 -2.65 4.48 41.27
C SER A 397 -2.08 3.79 40.03
N SER A 398 -1.50 4.58 39.11
CA SER A 398 -0.94 4.09 37.84
C SER A 398 0.58 4.21 37.78
N HIS A 399 1.23 4.51 38.90
CA HIS A 399 2.68 4.66 38.93
C HIS A 399 3.42 3.40 38.50
N MET A 400 4.54 3.66 37.85
CA MET A 400 5.57 2.70 37.49
C MET A 400 6.87 3.13 38.17
N ARG A 401 7.79 2.17 38.35
CA ARG A 401 9.08 2.44 38.99
C ARG A 401 9.85 3.49 38.19
N LYS A 402 10.24 4.59 38.83
CA LYS A 402 11.07 5.63 38.22
C LYS A 402 12.41 5.03 37.75
N PRO A 403 12.83 5.26 36.50
CA PRO A 403 14.15 4.86 36.06
C PRO A 403 15.23 5.76 36.66
N ALA A 404 16.47 5.24 36.76
CA ALA A 404 17.60 6.13 36.95
C ALA A 404 17.82 6.97 35.68
N PRO A 405 18.40 8.18 35.77
CA PRO A 405 18.47 9.12 34.64
C PRO A 405 19.08 8.54 33.36
N ASN A 406 20.08 7.66 33.48
CA ASN A 406 20.76 7.02 32.36
C ASN A 406 20.00 5.83 31.73
N PHE A 407 18.85 5.44 32.29
CA PHE A 407 18.04 4.30 31.82
C PHE A 407 16.64 4.69 31.35
N GLU A 408 16.36 5.98 31.13
CA GLU A 408 15.04 6.45 30.67
C GLU A 408 14.64 5.80 29.33
N GLN A 409 15.61 5.61 28.42
CA GLN A 409 15.34 5.02 27.11
C GLN A 409 14.98 3.53 27.22
N GLU A 410 15.76 2.75 27.97
CA GLU A 410 15.50 1.33 28.23
C GLU A 410 14.18 1.15 28.97
N TRP A 411 13.87 2.06 29.89
CA TRP A 411 12.60 2.08 30.60
C TRP A 411 11.43 2.28 29.64
N MET A 412 11.51 3.27 28.73
CA MET A 412 10.48 3.50 27.71
C MET A 412 10.26 2.26 26.82
N LYS A 413 11.35 1.61 26.39
CA LYS A 413 11.26 0.36 25.60
C LYS A 413 10.56 -0.76 26.38
N ARG A 414 10.90 -0.95 27.66
CA ARG A 414 10.26 -1.98 28.51
C ARG A 414 8.78 -1.70 28.73
N VAL A 415 8.44 -0.42 28.95
CA VAL A 415 7.06 0.02 29.15
C VAL A 415 6.24 -0.16 27.87
N ALA A 416 6.79 0.16 26.70
CA ALA A 416 6.12 -0.03 25.40
C ALA A 416 5.87 -1.50 25.04
N ASN A 417 6.74 -2.40 25.50
CA ASN A 417 6.62 -3.85 25.25
C ASN A 417 5.80 -4.59 26.32
N ASN A 418 5.37 -3.92 27.40
CA ASN A 418 4.62 -4.56 28.48
C ASN A 418 3.14 -4.13 28.48
N LEU A 419 2.23 -5.08 28.29
CA LEU A 419 0.78 -4.80 28.22
C LEU A 419 0.20 -4.18 29.50
N VAL A 420 0.68 -4.59 30.68
CA VAL A 420 0.22 -4.04 31.97
C VAL A 420 0.68 -2.58 32.10
N SER A 421 1.93 -2.29 31.74
CA SER A 421 2.44 -0.91 31.73
C SER A 421 1.69 -0.03 30.73
N ARG A 422 1.34 -0.55 29.55
CA ARG A 422 0.50 0.16 28.58
C ARG A 422 -0.91 0.41 29.10
N HIS A 423 -1.50 -0.53 29.83
CA HIS A 423 -2.79 -0.32 30.48
C HIS A 423 -2.73 0.83 31.48
N LYS A 424 -1.68 0.90 32.30
CA LYS A 424 -1.44 2.04 33.21
C LYS A 424 -1.27 3.36 32.46
N ILE A 425 -0.50 3.37 31.37
CA ILE A 425 -0.35 4.55 30.50
C ILE A 425 -1.72 5.03 29.99
N ARG A 426 -2.54 4.12 29.48
CA ARG A 426 -3.87 4.44 28.95
C ARG A 426 -4.74 5.08 30.03
N GLY A 427 -4.69 4.55 31.26
CA GLY A 427 -5.34 5.14 32.42
C GLY A 427 -4.86 6.56 32.72
N ILE A 428 -3.55 6.78 32.75
CA ILE A 428 -2.94 8.11 32.97
C ILE A 428 -3.41 9.11 31.89
N ILE A 429 -3.31 8.75 30.60
CA ILE A 429 -3.68 9.64 29.50
C ILE A 429 -5.17 10.01 29.56
N LYS A 430 -6.05 9.05 29.81
CA LYS A 430 -7.49 9.29 29.96
C LYS A 430 -7.76 10.22 31.14
N PHE A 431 -7.16 9.92 32.29
CA PHE A 431 -7.35 10.71 33.51
C PHE A 431 -6.88 12.16 33.34
N ILE A 432 -5.71 12.39 32.73
CA ILE A 432 -5.23 13.74 32.41
C ILE A 432 -6.17 14.44 31.44
N SER A 433 -6.68 13.72 30.43
CA SER A 433 -7.57 14.29 29.41
C SER A 433 -8.92 14.70 29.97
N GLU A 434 -9.48 13.91 30.89
CA GLU A 434 -10.79 14.15 31.52
C GLU A 434 -10.71 15.18 32.66
N ARG A 435 -9.58 15.27 33.37
CA ARG A 435 -9.41 16.10 34.56
C ARG A 435 -8.33 17.16 34.41
N ARG A 436 -8.22 17.78 33.23
CA ARG A 436 -7.15 18.76 32.89
C ARG A 436 -6.96 19.87 33.92
N TYR A 437 -8.04 20.36 34.51
CA TYR A 437 -8.03 21.44 35.51
C TYR A 437 -7.24 21.07 36.78
N LEU A 438 -7.13 19.78 37.13
CA LEU A 438 -6.37 19.34 38.30
C LEU A 438 -4.85 19.48 38.11
N PHE A 439 -4.41 19.48 36.85
CA PHE A 439 -2.99 19.41 36.52
C PHE A 439 -2.38 20.76 36.21
N ARG A 440 -3.21 21.78 35.91
CA ARG A 440 -2.76 23.13 35.59
C ARG A 440 -2.72 23.99 36.86
N PRO A 441 -1.62 24.74 37.09
CA PRO A 441 -1.61 25.73 38.16
C PRO A 441 -2.74 26.76 37.94
N PRO A 442 -3.28 27.34 39.03
CA PRO A 442 -4.35 28.35 38.97
C PRO A 442 -4.01 29.56 38.09
#